data_AF-A0A7J7J4X7-F1
#
_entry.id   AF-A0A7J7J4X7-F1
#
_cell.length_a   1.000
_cell.length_b   1.000
_cell.length_c   1.000
_cell.angle_alpha   90.00
_cell.angle_beta   90.00
_cell.angle_gamma   90.00
#
_symmetry.space_group_name_H-M   'P 1'
#
loop_
_entity.id
_entity.type
_entity.pdbx_description
1 polymer ?
#
loop_
_entity_poly.entity_id
_entity_poly.type
_entity_poly.pdbx_seq_one_letter_code
_entity_poly.pdbx_strand_id
1 'polypeptide(L)'
;MTRFTNMPSTEFEVPVGLDKLLQEFTVAVLRNQPANLNLFARDYFERKCLNENEDEDYRNNNGYSDDESECESPPPEYLSKQSSRRKSVSAERYDPEADDEVEGEGRTVNPKTDEQRLKLNEAVKNILIFKALDSEQLGHVIDAMFIKEITTGDVIITQGEDDADYFYVIQSGTYEAFVNETLVFTYDNTGSFGELALMYNTPRAATIAAATDGLLWALDRNSFRKIVLKTAFLKRKMYEVFLESVPILRSLEGDEALCMYFIESGDVRVMRTVSSTRYVKTR
;
A
#
# COMPACT_ATOMS: atom_id res chain seq x y z
N MET A 1 13.59 -44.80 37.73
CA MET A 1 15.06 -44.94 37.65
C MET A 1 15.57 -44.03 36.55
N THR A 2 16.15 -42.87 36.88
CA THR A 2 17.37 -42.31 36.28
C THR A 2 17.78 -41.16 37.20
N ARG A 3 18.97 -41.27 37.77
CA ARG A 3 19.53 -40.40 38.79
C ARG A 3 19.91 -39.06 38.15
N PHE A 4 19.38 -37.94 38.66
CA PHE A 4 19.99 -36.65 38.43
C PHE A 4 21.30 -36.60 39.23
N THR A 5 22.41 -36.70 38.50
CA THR A 5 23.76 -36.52 39.02
C THR A 5 23.95 -35.07 39.43
N ASN A 6 24.38 -34.87 40.67
CA ASN A 6 24.87 -33.62 41.25
C ASN A 6 25.71 -32.81 40.25
N MET A 7 25.16 -31.70 39.78
CA MET A 7 25.93 -30.53 39.36
C MET A 7 26.33 -29.77 40.63
N PRO A 8 27.55 -29.19 40.71
CA PRO A 8 27.89 -28.30 41.81
C PRO A 8 26.87 -27.16 41.82
N SER A 9 26.18 -26.96 42.95
CA SER A 9 25.29 -25.83 43.17
C SER A 9 26.11 -24.55 43.19
N THR A 10 26.37 -23.99 42.01
CA THR A 10 26.75 -22.60 41.85
C THR A 10 25.57 -21.78 42.36
N GLU A 11 25.76 -21.20 43.53
CA GLU A 11 24.83 -20.26 44.14
C GLU A 11 24.74 -19.04 43.23
N PHE A 12 23.77 -19.03 42.32
CA PHE A 12 23.52 -17.89 41.44
C PHE A 12 22.75 -16.84 42.23
N GLU A 13 23.45 -15.82 42.71
CA GLU A 13 22.79 -14.62 43.22
C GLU A 13 22.11 -13.90 42.05
N VAL A 14 20.78 -13.87 42.06
CA VAL A 14 20.01 -13.12 41.07
C VAL A 14 20.23 -11.63 41.34
N PRO A 15 20.73 -10.85 40.35
CA PRO A 15 20.91 -9.41 40.52
C PRO A 15 19.60 -8.73 40.90
N VAL A 16 19.67 -7.88 41.93
CA VAL A 16 18.51 -7.11 42.40
C VAL A 16 17.98 -6.24 41.25
N GLY A 17 16.70 -6.40 40.90
CA GLY A 17 16.04 -5.65 39.83
C GLY A 17 15.97 -6.35 38.48
N LEU A 18 16.62 -7.51 38.30
CA LEU A 18 16.51 -8.30 37.07
C LEU A 18 15.07 -8.79 36.83
N ASP A 19 14.39 -9.20 37.90
CA ASP A 19 13.00 -9.63 37.91
C ASP A 19 12.05 -8.54 37.39
N LYS A 20 12.19 -7.32 37.91
CA LYS A 20 11.41 -6.16 37.49
C LYS A 20 11.70 -5.76 36.04
N LEU A 21 12.98 -5.77 35.64
CA LEU A 21 13.40 -5.45 34.28
C LEU A 21 12.79 -6.43 33.26
N LEU A 22 12.87 -7.73 33.52
CA LEU A 22 12.31 -8.76 32.64
C LEU A 22 10.78 -8.73 32.64
N GLN A 23 10.14 -8.42 33.78
CA GLN A 23 8.70 -8.26 33.87
C GLN A 23 8.21 -7.09 32.99
N GLU A 24 8.86 -5.93 33.08
CA GLU A 24 8.51 -4.75 32.26
C GLU A 24 8.72 -4.99 30.77
N PHE A 25 9.81 -5.67 30.39
CA PHE A 25 10.05 -6.07 29.01
C PHE A 25 8.94 -7.01 28.51
N THR A 26 8.58 -8.02 29.32
CA THR A 26 7.54 -8.99 28.96
C THR A 26 6.18 -8.30 28.76
N VAL A 27 5.82 -7.34 29.62
CA VAL A 27 4.61 -6.53 29.45
C VAL A 27 4.63 -5.74 28.13
N ALA A 28 5.79 -5.17 27.76
CA ALA A 28 5.94 -4.44 26.50
C ALA A 28 5.80 -5.36 25.27
N VAL A 29 6.31 -6.60 25.34
CA VAL A 29 6.13 -7.61 24.30
C VAL A 29 4.65 -8.00 24.15
N LEU A 30 3.95 -8.24 25.27
CA LEU A 30 2.55 -8.61 25.25
C LEU A 30 1.63 -7.51 24.70
N ARG A 31 1.96 -6.24 24.95
CA ARG A 31 1.20 -5.09 24.43
C ARG A 31 1.42 -4.87 22.93
N ASN A 32 2.66 -4.98 22.46
CA ASN A 32 3.02 -4.60 21.09
C ASN A 32 3.03 -5.76 20.10
N GLN A 33 2.99 -7.01 20.58
CA GLN A 33 3.02 -8.24 19.78
C GLN A 33 3.99 -8.17 18.59
N PRO A 34 5.29 -7.91 18.83
CA PRO A 34 6.27 -7.72 17.76
C PRO A 34 6.49 -9.01 16.96
N ALA A 35 6.61 -8.90 15.64
CA ALA A 35 6.89 -10.05 14.76
C ALA A 35 8.29 -10.66 14.98
N ASN A 36 9.25 -9.88 15.50
CA ASN A 36 10.60 -10.33 15.82
C ASN A 36 11.02 -9.88 17.22
N LEU A 37 11.12 -10.83 18.14
CA LEU A 37 11.39 -10.57 19.55
C LEU A 37 12.80 -10.03 19.81
N ASN A 38 13.81 -10.47 19.03
CA ASN A 38 15.21 -10.08 19.22
C ASN A 38 15.45 -8.61 18.84
N LEU A 39 14.88 -8.17 17.72
CA LEU A 39 14.95 -6.77 17.30
C LEU A 39 14.21 -5.86 18.28
N PHE A 40 13.05 -6.31 18.77
CA PHE A 40 12.27 -5.58 19.78
C PHE A 40 13.01 -5.49 21.12
N ALA A 41 13.67 -6.57 21.55
CA ALA A 41 14.48 -6.57 22.78
C ALA A 41 15.61 -5.54 22.72
N ARG A 42 16.38 -5.53 21.62
CA ARG A 42 17.46 -4.57 21.40
C ARG A 42 16.97 -3.13 21.53
N ASP A 43 15.92 -2.80 20.79
CA ASP A 43 15.33 -1.45 20.74
C ASP A 43 14.67 -1.05 22.07
N TYR A 44 14.05 -2.00 22.78
CA TYR A 44 13.46 -1.76 24.10
C TYR A 44 14.53 -1.42 25.15
N PHE A 45 15.60 -2.22 25.24
CA PHE A 45 16.66 -1.98 26.21
C PHE A 45 17.49 -0.74 25.88
N GLU A 46 17.69 -0.43 24.59
CA GLU A 46 18.36 0.80 24.14
C GLU A 46 17.59 2.05 24.56
N ARG A 47 16.26 2.10 24.35
CA ARG A 47 15.42 3.20 24.86
C ARG A 47 15.42 3.30 26.38
N LYS A 48 15.42 2.16 27.07
CA LYS A 48 15.41 2.14 28.54
C LYS A 48 16.72 2.70 29.11
N CYS A 49 17.86 2.37 28.52
CA CYS A 49 19.16 2.92 28.92
C CYS A 49 19.26 4.44 28.66
N LEU A 50 18.72 4.93 27.54
CA LEU A 50 18.72 6.37 27.24
C LEU A 50 17.89 7.16 28.26
N ASN A 51 16.71 6.67 28.62
CA ASN A 51 15.85 7.35 29.61
C ASN A 51 16.44 7.32 31.02
N GLU A 52 17.20 6.28 31.39
CA GLU A 52 17.90 6.23 32.69
C GLU A 52 19.03 7.26 32.78
N ASN A 53 19.68 7.62 31.67
CA ASN A 53 20.73 8.65 31.63
C ASN A 53 20.16 10.08 31.72
N GLU A 54 18.96 10.33 31.18
CA GLU A 54 18.31 11.64 31.29
C GLU A 54 17.98 12.00 32.76
N ASP A 55 17.65 11.01 33.61
CA ASP A 55 17.35 11.23 35.03
C ASP A 55 18.61 11.55 35.87
N GLU A 56 19.82 11.14 35.45
CA GLU A 56 21.09 11.46 36.13
C GLU A 56 21.59 12.87 35.80
N ASP A 57 21.42 13.33 34.56
CA ASP A 57 21.90 14.65 34.11
C ASP A 57 21.14 15.83 34.75
N TYR A 58 19.88 15.64 35.14
CA TYR A 58 19.13 16.66 35.90
C TYR A 58 19.58 16.80 37.37
N ARG A 59 20.33 15.84 37.90
CA ARG A 59 20.81 15.88 39.30
C ARG A 59 22.18 16.53 39.46
N ASN A 60 22.97 16.59 38.39
CA ASN A 60 24.37 17.03 38.46
C ASN A 60 24.63 18.41 37.83
N ASN A 61 23.62 19.05 37.23
CA ASN A 61 23.81 20.32 36.51
C ASN A 61 23.33 21.54 37.32
N ASN A 62 24.05 21.84 38.41
CA ASN A 62 23.97 23.14 39.08
C ASN A 62 25.37 23.75 39.27
N GLY A 63 26.16 23.75 38.18
CA GLY A 63 27.49 24.32 38.12
C GLY A 63 27.87 24.68 36.69
N TYR A 64 27.54 25.91 36.28
CA TYR A 64 28.01 26.53 35.04
C TYR A 64 29.54 26.42 34.92
N SER A 65 30.02 25.84 33.82
CA SER A 65 31.27 26.22 33.14
C SER A 65 31.23 25.67 31.71
N ASP A 66 31.29 26.60 30.78
CA ASP A 66 31.33 26.47 29.32
C ASP A 66 32.76 26.05 28.93
N ASP A 67 32.95 24.81 28.48
CA ASP A 67 34.18 24.36 27.82
C ASP A 67 33.81 23.27 26.80
N GLU A 68 33.54 23.71 25.57
CA GLU A 68 33.33 22.83 24.42
C GLU A 68 34.67 22.24 23.97
N SER A 69 34.97 21.02 24.41
CA SER A 69 35.92 20.14 23.72
C SER A 69 35.14 19.16 22.84
N GLU A 70 34.99 19.46 21.55
CA GLU A 70 34.46 18.55 20.54
C GLU A 70 35.40 17.34 20.36
N CYS A 71 35.15 16.25 21.08
CA CYS A 71 35.69 14.94 20.73
C CYS A 71 34.75 14.27 19.73
N GLU A 72 34.97 14.54 18.45
CA GLU A 72 34.22 13.95 17.33
C GLU A 72 34.63 12.47 17.15
N SER A 73 34.05 11.59 17.95
CA SER A 73 34.06 10.15 17.67
C SER A 73 32.96 9.85 16.66
N PRO A 74 33.24 9.16 15.53
CA PRO A 74 32.20 8.83 14.56
C PRO A 74 31.11 7.97 15.22
N PRO A 75 29.82 8.20 14.91
CA PRO A 75 28.73 7.43 15.48
C PRO A 75 28.92 5.94 15.18
N PRO A 76 28.57 5.04 16.11
CA PRO A 76 28.71 3.61 15.87
C PRO A 76 27.91 3.16 14.63
N GLU A 77 28.57 2.40 13.76
CA GLU A 77 28.16 2.02 12.40
C GLU A 77 26.83 1.24 12.32
N TYR A 78 26.30 0.78 13.46
CA TYR A 78 25.07 0.00 13.57
C TYR A 78 23.77 0.82 13.62
N LEU A 79 23.84 2.16 13.70
CA LEU A 79 22.68 3.07 13.59
C LEU A 79 22.24 3.35 12.14
N SER A 80 22.95 2.80 11.15
CA SER A 80 22.70 3.06 9.72
C SER A 80 21.42 2.47 9.13
N LYS A 81 20.61 1.74 9.92
CA LYS A 81 19.21 1.44 9.56
C LYS A 81 18.29 2.60 9.96
N GLN A 82 18.74 3.83 9.73
CA GLN A 82 17.91 5.02 9.87
C GLN A 82 16.75 4.91 8.89
N SER A 83 15.55 4.87 9.47
CA SER A 83 14.24 5.12 8.85
C SER A 83 14.35 5.60 7.41
N SER A 84 14.20 4.68 6.44
CA SER A 84 14.04 5.07 5.04
C SER A 84 12.86 6.05 4.99
N ARG A 85 13.14 7.31 4.66
CA ARG A 85 12.11 8.35 4.59
C ARG A 85 11.08 7.89 3.57
N ARG A 86 9.82 7.77 3.99
CA ARG A 86 8.71 7.43 3.10
C ARG A 86 8.67 8.46 1.98
N LYS A 87 8.90 8.02 0.74
CA LYS A 87 8.79 8.87 -0.44
C LYS A 87 7.32 9.04 -0.79
N SER A 88 6.93 10.25 -1.18
CA SER A 88 5.60 10.52 -1.72
C SER A 88 5.46 9.88 -3.10
N VAL A 89 4.26 9.40 -3.42
CA VAL A 89 3.90 8.94 -4.76
C VAL A 89 2.73 9.79 -5.26
N SER A 90 2.73 10.12 -6.54
CA SER A 90 1.63 10.82 -7.20
C SER A 90 1.29 10.12 -8.50
N ALA A 91 0.04 10.27 -8.90
CA ALA A 91 -0.41 9.90 -10.23
C ALA A 91 -0.72 11.16 -11.04
N GLU A 92 -0.97 10.98 -12.33
CA GLU A 92 -1.32 12.07 -13.24
C GLU A 92 -2.67 12.71 -12.88
N ARG A 93 -2.77 14.02 -13.11
CA ARG A 93 -3.99 14.78 -12.87
C ARG A 93 -4.99 14.49 -14.00
N TYR A 94 -6.17 14.01 -13.65
CA TYR A 94 -7.30 13.87 -14.56
C TYR A 94 -8.46 14.71 -14.03
N ASP A 95 -9.02 15.56 -14.89
CA ASP A 95 -10.16 16.40 -14.60
C ASP A 95 -11.39 15.87 -15.36
N PRO A 96 -12.32 15.16 -14.69
CA PRO A 96 -13.47 14.56 -15.35
C PRO A 96 -14.52 15.57 -15.80
N GLU A 97 -14.48 16.81 -15.29
CA GLU A 97 -15.44 17.85 -15.68
C GLU A 97 -15.04 18.57 -16.95
N ALA A 98 -13.73 18.74 -17.17
CA ALA A 98 -13.17 19.32 -18.39
C ALA A 98 -13.06 18.30 -19.54
N ASP A 99 -13.32 17.02 -19.28
CA ASP A 99 -13.36 15.97 -20.31
C ASP A 99 -14.72 15.99 -21.01
N ASP A 100 -14.82 16.81 -22.06
CA ASP A 100 -16.02 17.01 -22.89
C ASP A 100 -16.46 15.75 -23.67
N GLU A 101 -15.69 14.66 -23.62
CA GLU A 101 -16.07 13.41 -24.28
C GLU A 101 -17.38 12.85 -23.69
N VAL A 102 -18.36 12.65 -24.56
CA VAL A 102 -19.69 12.12 -24.20
C VAL A 102 -19.56 10.69 -23.67
N GLU A 103 -20.45 10.27 -22.77
CA GLU A 103 -20.50 8.91 -22.23
C GLU A 103 -20.57 7.87 -23.37
N GLY A 104 -19.45 7.17 -23.61
CA GLY A 104 -19.29 6.17 -24.67
C GLY A 104 -18.40 6.60 -25.84
N GLU A 105 -18.22 7.91 -26.09
CA GLU A 105 -17.23 8.41 -27.05
C GLU A 105 -15.85 8.39 -26.38
N GLY A 106 -14.85 7.79 -27.05
CA GLY A 106 -13.51 7.57 -26.48
C GLY A 106 -13.34 6.27 -25.67
N ARG A 107 -14.40 5.43 -25.57
CA ARG A 107 -14.28 4.10 -24.96
C ARG A 107 -13.47 3.17 -25.86
N THR A 108 -12.28 2.80 -25.42
CA THR A 108 -11.50 1.73 -26.06
C THR A 108 -12.23 0.41 -25.86
N VAL A 109 -12.79 -0.17 -26.93
CA VAL A 109 -13.44 -1.49 -26.90
C VAL A 109 -12.67 -2.41 -27.81
N ASN A 110 -11.98 -3.38 -27.21
CA ASN A 110 -11.32 -4.45 -27.94
C ASN A 110 -12.22 -5.68 -27.91
N PRO A 111 -12.61 -6.24 -29.08
CA PRO A 111 -13.51 -7.40 -29.15
C PRO A 111 -12.87 -8.61 -28.49
N LYS A 112 -13.67 -9.35 -27.69
CA LYS A 112 -13.26 -10.56 -26.96
C LYS A 112 -14.36 -11.61 -27.08
N THR A 113 -14.00 -12.88 -27.06
CA THR A 113 -14.99 -13.96 -26.96
C THR A 113 -15.58 -14.02 -25.56
N ASP A 114 -16.77 -14.60 -25.42
CA ASP A 114 -17.43 -14.75 -24.12
C ASP A 114 -16.60 -15.59 -23.15
N GLU A 115 -15.92 -16.62 -23.65
CA GLU A 115 -15.01 -17.46 -22.85
C GLU A 115 -13.80 -16.67 -22.34
N GLN A 116 -13.19 -15.84 -23.19
CA GLN A 116 -12.07 -14.98 -22.81
C GLN A 116 -12.53 -13.96 -21.76
N ARG A 117 -13.71 -13.37 -21.95
CA ARG A 117 -14.29 -12.40 -21.02
C ARG A 117 -14.53 -13.03 -19.64
N LEU A 118 -15.06 -14.25 -19.59
CA LEU A 118 -15.31 -14.97 -18.34
C LEU A 118 -14.01 -15.26 -17.58
N LYS A 119 -13.01 -15.84 -18.26
CA LYS A 119 -11.70 -16.13 -17.65
C LYS A 119 -11.01 -14.87 -17.13
N LEU A 120 -11.05 -13.80 -17.93
CA LEU A 120 -10.44 -12.52 -17.55
C LEU A 120 -11.14 -11.92 -16.33
N ASN A 121 -12.48 -11.98 -16.28
CA ASN A 121 -13.27 -11.52 -15.14
C ASN A 121 -12.89 -12.27 -13.85
N GLU A 122 -12.79 -13.61 -13.92
CA GLU A 122 -12.37 -14.42 -12.77
C GLU A 122 -10.94 -14.10 -12.31
N ALA A 123 -10.01 -13.89 -13.25
CA ALA A 123 -8.63 -13.55 -12.94
C ALA A 123 -8.49 -12.19 -12.23
N VAL A 124 -9.25 -11.18 -12.65
CA VAL A 124 -9.14 -9.82 -12.08
C VAL A 124 -9.97 -9.63 -10.80
N LYS A 125 -11.02 -10.42 -10.58
CA LYS A 125 -11.96 -10.28 -9.46
C LYS A 125 -11.30 -10.28 -8.08
N ASN A 126 -10.17 -10.98 -7.93
CA ASN A 126 -9.50 -11.10 -6.63
C ASN A 126 -8.50 -9.97 -6.31
N ILE A 127 -8.14 -9.17 -7.30
CA ILE A 127 -7.17 -8.08 -7.18
C ILE A 127 -7.83 -6.89 -6.49
N LEU A 128 -7.12 -6.30 -5.52
CA LEU A 128 -7.66 -5.27 -4.62
C LEU A 128 -8.30 -4.09 -5.35
N ILE A 129 -7.65 -3.58 -6.40
CA ILE A 129 -8.12 -2.41 -7.14
C ILE A 129 -9.40 -2.68 -7.94
N PHE A 130 -9.62 -3.92 -8.39
CA PHE A 130 -10.81 -4.31 -9.14
C PHE A 130 -11.96 -4.75 -8.24
N LYS A 131 -11.68 -5.19 -7.01
CA LYS A 131 -12.72 -5.48 -5.99
C LYS A 131 -13.56 -4.27 -5.59
N ALA A 132 -12.99 -3.07 -5.69
CA ALA A 132 -13.67 -1.83 -5.36
C ALA A 132 -14.57 -1.32 -6.50
N LEU A 133 -14.47 -1.90 -7.70
CA LEU A 133 -15.27 -1.51 -8.85
C LEU A 133 -16.60 -2.24 -8.86
N ASP A 134 -17.62 -1.58 -9.40
CA ASP A 134 -18.88 -2.24 -9.68
C ASP A 134 -18.83 -3.05 -10.98
N SER A 135 -19.87 -3.84 -11.24
CA SER A 135 -19.92 -4.72 -12.41
C SER A 135 -19.85 -3.97 -13.75
N GLU A 136 -20.39 -2.75 -13.79
CA GLU A 136 -20.38 -1.91 -14.99
C GLU A 136 -18.98 -1.37 -15.26
N GLN A 137 -18.31 -0.77 -14.26
CA GLN A 137 -16.92 -0.32 -14.37
C GLN A 137 -15.99 -1.48 -14.70
N LEU A 138 -16.17 -2.63 -14.06
CA LEU A 138 -15.36 -3.81 -14.35
C LEU A 138 -15.55 -4.28 -15.81
N GLY A 139 -16.79 -4.21 -16.31
CA GLY A 139 -17.08 -4.47 -17.72
C GLY A 139 -16.34 -3.51 -18.65
N HIS A 140 -16.32 -2.22 -18.32
CA HIS A 140 -15.63 -1.18 -19.10
C HIS A 140 -14.11 -1.40 -19.10
N VAL A 141 -13.54 -1.78 -17.96
CA VAL A 141 -12.12 -2.13 -17.84
C VAL A 141 -11.78 -3.33 -18.70
N ILE A 142 -12.58 -4.41 -18.62
CA ILE A 142 -12.39 -5.61 -19.44
C ILE A 142 -12.45 -5.26 -20.93
N ASP A 143 -13.34 -4.36 -21.35
CA ASP A 143 -13.42 -3.92 -22.75
C ASP A 143 -12.17 -3.18 -23.22
N ALA A 144 -11.59 -2.35 -22.36
CA ALA A 144 -10.37 -1.59 -22.64
C ALA A 144 -9.10 -2.46 -22.73
N MET A 145 -9.08 -3.66 -22.15
CA MET A 145 -7.92 -4.55 -22.24
C MET A 145 -7.70 -5.04 -23.68
N PHE A 146 -6.44 -5.13 -24.13
CA PHE A 146 -6.08 -5.63 -25.47
C PHE A 146 -5.11 -6.81 -25.37
N ILE A 147 -5.06 -7.65 -26.41
CA ILE A 147 -4.10 -8.76 -26.48
C ILE A 147 -2.73 -8.21 -26.85
N LYS A 148 -1.70 -8.67 -26.12
CA LYS A 148 -0.29 -8.51 -26.45
C LYS A 148 0.32 -9.90 -26.64
N GLU A 149 0.78 -10.17 -27.86
CA GLU A 149 1.51 -11.39 -28.19
C GLU A 149 2.96 -11.28 -27.72
N ILE A 150 3.46 -12.33 -27.10
CA ILE A 150 4.80 -12.37 -26.51
C ILE A 150 5.55 -13.59 -27.05
N THR A 151 6.80 -13.39 -27.41
CA THR A 151 7.70 -14.45 -27.85
C THR A 151 8.66 -14.86 -26.74
N THR A 152 9.14 -16.10 -26.81
CA THR A 152 10.08 -16.65 -25.84
C THR A 152 11.35 -15.78 -25.75
N GLY A 153 11.73 -15.40 -24.53
CA GLY A 153 12.89 -14.53 -24.28
C GLY A 153 12.56 -13.02 -24.24
N ASP A 154 11.34 -12.61 -24.57
CA ASP A 154 10.94 -11.21 -24.46
C ASP A 154 10.89 -10.77 -22.99
N VAL A 155 11.43 -9.58 -22.72
CA VAL A 155 11.32 -8.91 -21.42
C VAL A 155 10.10 -8.00 -21.46
N ILE A 156 9.08 -8.34 -20.66
CA ILE A 156 7.81 -7.61 -20.61
C ILE A 156 7.90 -6.40 -19.70
N ILE A 157 8.63 -6.54 -18.59
CA ILE A 157 8.83 -5.50 -17.58
C ILE A 157 10.28 -5.56 -17.13
N THR A 158 10.93 -4.40 -16.98
CA THR A 158 12.28 -4.30 -16.41
C THR A 158 12.22 -3.75 -14.99
N GLN A 159 12.95 -4.36 -14.05
CA GLN A 159 13.08 -3.86 -12.68
C GLN A 159 13.69 -2.45 -12.67
N GLY A 160 13.14 -1.56 -11.84
CA GLY A 160 13.61 -0.18 -11.70
C GLY A 160 13.15 0.77 -12.80
N GLU A 161 12.40 0.28 -13.79
CA GLU A 161 11.78 1.12 -14.81
C GLU A 161 10.63 1.92 -14.19
N ASP A 162 10.64 3.24 -14.45
CA ASP A 162 9.68 4.20 -13.90
C ASP A 162 8.52 4.50 -14.86
N ASP A 163 8.71 4.29 -16.17
CA ASP A 163 7.73 4.55 -17.24
C ASP A 163 6.77 3.38 -17.46
N ALA A 164 6.33 2.76 -16.36
CA ALA A 164 5.55 1.55 -16.46
C ALA A 164 4.05 1.86 -16.39
N ASP A 165 3.38 1.79 -17.54
CA ASP A 165 1.96 2.20 -17.66
C ASP A 165 0.98 1.05 -17.84
N TYR A 166 1.48 -0.18 -17.96
CA TYR A 166 0.62 -1.32 -18.25
C TYR A 166 0.47 -2.28 -17.07
N PHE A 167 -0.72 -2.82 -16.95
CA PHE A 167 -1.04 -4.01 -16.15
C PHE A 167 -1.26 -5.19 -17.09
N TYR A 168 -0.75 -6.37 -16.71
CA TYR A 168 -0.85 -7.57 -17.53
C TYR A 168 -1.53 -8.72 -16.80
N VAL A 169 -2.42 -9.41 -17.51
CA VAL A 169 -3.04 -10.67 -17.08
C VAL A 169 -2.63 -11.77 -18.04
N ILE A 170 -2.21 -12.91 -17.51
CA ILE A 170 -1.73 -14.04 -18.32
C ILE A 170 -2.93 -14.78 -18.92
N GLN A 171 -2.94 -14.90 -20.25
CA GLN A 171 -3.88 -15.74 -20.98
C GLN A 171 -3.27 -17.12 -21.26
N SER A 172 -2.00 -17.15 -21.66
CA SER A 172 -1.23 -18.38 -21.91
C SER A 172 0.28 -18.09 -21.89
N GLY A 173 1.06 -19.15 -21.71
CA GLY A 173 2.52 -19.12 -21.64
C GLY A 173 3.05 -19.12 -20.21
N THR A 174 4.36 -19.30 -20.08
CA THR A 174 5.08 -19.26 -18.81
C THR A 174 5.97 -18.02 -18.74
N TYR A 175 6.00 -17.39 -17.56
CA TYR A 175 6.73 -16.15 -17.34
C TYR A 175 7.51 -16.23 -16.04
N GLU A 176 8.72 -15.68 -16.03
CA GLU A 176 9.62 -15.74 -14.89
C GLU A 176 9.86 -14.33 -14.33
N ALA A 177 9.76 -14.21 -13.01
CA ALA A 177 9.98 -12.97 -12.29
C ALA A 177 11.34 -12.98 -11.61
N PHE A 178 12.15 -11.97 -11.90
CA PHE A 178 13.49 -11.79 -11.38
C PHE A 178 13.58 -10.53 -10.52
N VAL A 179 14.20 -10.64 -9.35
CA VAL A 179 14.53 -9.50 -8.49
C VAL A 179 16.02 -9.53 -8.23
N ASN A 180 16.74 -8.47 -8.61
CA ASN A 180 18.20 -8.40 -8.53
C ASN A 180 18.85 -9.65 -9.16
N GLU A 181 18.42 -9.99 -10.39
CA GLU A 181 18.88 -11.16 -11.16
C GLU A 181 18.57 -12.54 -10.55
N THR A 182 17.86 -12.59 -9.41
CA THR A 182 17.45 -13.84 -8.78
C THR A 182 16.03 -14.17 -9.16
N LEU A 183 15.79 -15.40 -9.64
CA LEU A 183 14.44 -15.90 -9.90
C LEU A 183 13.67 -16.00 -8.58
N VAL A 184 12.59 -15.23 -8.46
CA VAL A 184 11.74 -15.21 -7.25
C VAL A 184 10.42 -15.93 -7.42
N PHE A 185 9.89 -15.97 -8.65
CA PHE A 185 8.59 -16.55 -8.93
C PHE A 185 8.45 -16.93 -10.40
N THR A 186 7.67 -17.97 -10.68
CA THR A 186 7.32 -18.40 -12.04
C THR A 186 5.81 -18.46 -12.17
N TYR A 187 5.28 -17.79 -13.18
CA TYR A 187 3.89 -17.85 -13.58
C TYR A 187 3.70 -18.96 -14.61
N ASP A 188 2.66 -19.78 -14.43
CA ASP A 188 2.31 -20.87 -15.33
C ASP A 188 0.86 -20.71 -15.80
N ASN A 189 0.70 -20.20 -17.03
CA ASN A 189 -0.58 -20.02 -17.74
C ASN A 189 -1.67 -19.24 -16.99
N THR A 190 -1.34 -18.68 -15.82
CA THR A 190 -2.27 -18.07 -14.88
C THR A 190 -1.57 -16.99 -14.07
N GLY A 191 -2.34 -16.02 -13.59
CA GLY A 191 -1.86 -14.93 -12.76
C GLY A 191 -1.86 -13.59 -13.49
N SER A 192 -1.39 -12.58 -12.77
CA SER A 192 -1.31 -11.21 -13.25
C SER A 192 -0.15 -10.50 -12.57
N PHE A 193 0.35 -9.45 -13.21
CA PHE A 193 1.45 -8.66 -12.66
C PHE A 193 1.36 -7.20 -13.10
N GLY A 194 1.93 -6.34 -12.27
CA GLY A 194 2.03 -4.92 -12.53
C GLY A 194 0.80 -4.08 -12.12
N GLU A 195 -0.09 -4.61 -11.27
CA GLU A 195 -1.30 -3.94 -10.79
C GLU A 195 -1.06 -2.58 -10.14
N LEU A 196 0.05 -2.41 -9.41
CA LEU A 196 0.39 -1.16 -8.72
C LEU A 196 0.67 0.00 -9.70
N ALA A 197 1.08 -0.32 -10.94
CA ALA A 197 1.24 0.68 -11.98
C ALA A 197 -0.09 1.29 -12.42
N LEU A 198 -1.24 0.73 -12.10
CA LEU A 198 -2.50 1.42 -12.41
C LEU A 198 -2.79 2.54 -11.41
N MET A 199 -2.22 2.47 -10.21
CA MET A 199 -2.53 3.39 -9.12
C MET A 199 -1.63 4.63 -9.13
N TYR A 200 -0.31 4.46 -9.14
CA TYR A 200 0.66 5.56 -9.04
C TYR A 200 1.94 5.25 -9.83
N ASN A 201 2.73 6.27 -10.16
CA ASN A 201 4.04 6.06 -10.78
C ASN A 201 4.97 5.50 -9.71
N THR A 202 5.32 4.22 -9.85
CA THR A 202 6.20 3.51 -8.92
C THR A 202 7.19 2.69 -9.72
N PRO A 203 8.48 2.70 -9.34
CA PRO A 203 9.49 1.88 -9.99
C PRO A 203 9.09 0.40 -9.93
N ARG A 204 9.31 -0.33 -11.01
CA ARG A 204 9.02 -1.76 -11.06
C ARG A 204 9.89 -2.55 -10.08
N ALA A 205 9.25 -3.37 -9.26
CA ALA A 205 9.93 -4.15 -8.21
C ALA A 205 10.69 -5.37 -8.75
N ALA A 206 10.32 -5.87 -9.93
CA ALA A 206 10.87 -7.08 -10.53
C ALA A 206 10.89 -6.97 -12.07
N THR A 207 11.82 -7.68 -12.68
CA THR A 207 11.87 -7.92 -14.14
C THR A 207 11.01 -9.14 -14.46
N ILE A 208 10.18 -9.08 -15.49
CA ILE A 208 9.37 -10.21 -15.95
C ILE A 208 9.80 -10.56 -17.37
N ALA A 209 10.20 -11.82 -17.59
CA ALA A 209 10.59 -12.34 -18.90
C ALA A 209 9.73 -13.55 -19.29
N ALA A 210 9.49 -13.72 -20.59
CA ALA A 210 8.78 -14.87 -21.12
C ALA A 210 9.70 -16.10 -21.24
N ALA A 211 9.32 -17.20 -20.60
CA ALA A 211 9.99 -18.48 -20.73
C ALA A 211 9.45 -19.31 -21.91
N THR A 212 8.23 -19.02 -22.37
CA THR A 212 7.63 -19.58 -23.60
C THR A 212 6.85 -18.51 -24.34
N ASP A 213 6.51 -18.79 -25.61
CA ASP A 213 5.56 -18.00 -26.38
C ASP A 213 4.20 -17.98 -25.66
N GLY A 214 3.53 -16.84 -25.70
CA GLY A 214 2.35 -16.62 -24.89
C GLY A 214 1.53 -15.41 -25.28
N LEU A 215 0.37 -15.30 -24.64
CA LEU A 215 -0.56 -14.20 -24.82
C LEU A 215 -0.81 -13.55 -23.47
N LEU A 216 -0.77 -12.21 -23.46
CA LEU A 216 -1.10 -11.38 -22.30
C LEU A 216 -2.28 -10.47 -22.64
N TRP A 217 -3.14 -10.21 -21.67
CA TRP A 217 -4.07 -9.08 -21.71
C TRP A 217 -3.40 -7.88 -21.06
N ALA A 218 -3.27 -6.79 -21.81
CA ALA A 218 -2.68 -5.55 -21.34
C ALA A 218 -3.78 -4.49 -21.08
N LEU A 219 -3.64 -3.75 -19.98
CA LEU A 219 -4.45 -2.59 -19.66
C LEU A 219 -3.55 -1.38 -19.41
N ASP A 220 -3.86 -0.27 -20.06
CA ASP A 220 -3.19 1.00 -19.89
C ASP A 220 -3.70 1.76 -18.63
N ARG A 221 -2.77 2.41 -17.94
CA ARG A 221 -3.00 3.23 -16.73
C ARG A 221 -4.02 4.34 -16.99
N ASN A 222 -3.87 5.08 -18.09
CA ASN A 222 -4.71 6.24 -18.39
C ASN A 222 -6.16 5.83 -18.69
N SER A 223 -6.34 4.73 -19.39
CA SER A 223 -7.60 4.10 -19.73
C SER A 223 -8.29 3.62 -18.45
N PHE A 224 -7.57 2.94 -17.56
CA PHE A 224 -8.09 2.54 -16.25
C PHE A 224 -8.53 3.76 -15.42
N ARG A 225 -7.66 4.77 -15.26
CA ARG A 225 -7.94 5.97 -14.47
C ARG A 225 -9.13 6.74 -15.04
N LYS A 226 -9.19 6.91 -16.36
CA LYS A 226 -10.30 7.57 -17.05
C LYS A 226 -11.61 6.84 -16.79
N ILE A 227 -11.66 5.52 -16.96
CA ILE A 227 -12.87 4.72 -16.69
C ILE A 227 -13.32 4.90 -15.24
N VAL A 228 -12.43 4.73 -14.27
CA VAL A 228 -12.79 4.79 -12.85
C VAL A 228 -13.24 6.18 -12.43
N LEU A 229 -12.48 7.22 -12.78
CA LEU A 229 -12.76 8.60 -12.37
C LEU A 229 -13.97 9.19 -13.11
N LYS A 230 -14.10 8.93 -14.41
CA LYS A 230 -15.23 9.42 -15.21
C LYS A 230 -16.53 8.75 -14.80
N THR A 231 -16.55 7.43 -14.61
CA THR A 231 -17.77 6.75 -14.15
C THR A 231 -18.17 7.19 -12.73
N ALA A 232 -17.21 7.40 -11.83
CA ALA A 232 -17.51 7.95 -10.51
C ALA A 232 -18.10 9.37 -10.59
N PHE A 233 -17.56 10.22 -11.46
CA PHE A 233 -18.05 11.57 -11.69
C PHE A 233 -19.47 11.60 -12.28
N LEU A 234 -19.72 10.79 -13.31
CA LEU A 234 -21.04 10.70 -13.95
C LEU A 234 -22.11 10.19 -12.98
N LYS A 235 -21.79 9.16 -12.19
CA LYS A 235 -22.67 8.69 -11.12
C LYS A 235 -23.01 9.82 -10.16
N ARG A 236 -22.00 10.56 -9.69
CA ARG A 236 -22.22 11.69 -8.80
C ARG A 236 -23.16 12.74 -9.42
N LYS A 237 -22.94 13.14 -10.68
CA LYS A 237 -23.83 14.09 -11.39
C LYS A 237 -25.26 13.55 -11.51
N MET A 238 -25.41 12.26 -11.82
CA MET A 238 -26.72 11.60 -11.89
C MET A 238 -27.46 11.64 -10.54
N TYR A 239 -26.76 11.34 -9.43
CA TYR A 239 -27.35 11.40 -8.10
C TYR A 239 -27.68 12.84 -7.66
N GLU A 240 -26.86 13.82 -8.03
CA GLU A 240 -27.12 15.23 -7.76
C GLU A 240 -28.43 15.68 -8.42
N VAL A 241 -28.60 15.43 -9.72
CA VAL A 241 -29.84 15.71 -10.46
C VAL A 241 -31.03 14.95 -9.85
N PHE A 242 -30.82 13.70 -9.45
CA PHE A 242 -31.88 12.91 -8.81
C PHE A 242 -32.31 13.52 -7.47
N LEU A 243 -31.37 13.91 -6.59
CA LEU A 243 -31.67 14.51 -5.30
C LEU A 243 -32.38 15.87 -5.44
N GLU A 244 -31.97 16.69 -6.43
CA GLU A 244 -32.66 17.96 -6.75
C GLU A 244 -34.10 17.73 -7.21
N SER A 245 -34.36 16.64 -7.92
CA SER A 245 -35.71 16.30 -8.40
C SER A 245 -36.68 15.93 -7.28
N VAL A 246 -36.18 15.53 -6.10
CA VAL A 246 -37.01 15.11 -4.97
C VAL A 246 -37.43 16.35 -4.14
N PRO A 247 -38.73 16.71 -4.08
CA PRO A 247 -39.18 17.95 -3.44
C PRO A 247 -38.84 18.07 -1.94
N ILE A 248 -38.71 16.95 -1.23
CA ILE A 248 -38.35 16.92 0.20
C ILE A 248 -36.85 17.19 0.45
N LEU A 249 -36.00 16.99 -0.57
CA LEU A 249 -34.54 17.10 -0.47
C LEU A 249 -34.01 18.39 -1.12
N ARG A 250 -34.89 19.19 -1.73
CA ARG A 250 -34.52 20.43 -2.42
C ARG A 250 -33.88 21.51 -1.52
N SER A 251 -34.11 21.44 -0.20
CA SER A 251 -33.54 22.39 0.76
C SER A 251 -32.12 22.05 1.22
N LEU A 252 -31.54 20.92 0.78
CA LEU A 252 -30.18 20.52 1.17
C LEU A 252 -29.15 21.41 0.47
N GLU A 253 -28.25 22.00 1.24
CA GLU A 253 -27.09 22.73 0.72
C GLU A 253 -26.10 21.75 0.08
N GLY A 254 -25.29 22.21 -0.90
CA GLY A 254 -24.50 21.33 -1.77
C GLY A 254 -23.50 20.41 -1.06
N ASP A 255 -23.04 20.77 0.14
CA ASP A 255 -22.20 19.95 1.01
C ASP A 255 -22.97 18.88 1.79
N GLU A 256 -24.27 19.07 2.02
CA GLU A 256 -25.16 18.12 2.71
C GLU A 256 -25.72 17.07 1.74
N ALA A 257 -26.07 17.47 0.51
CA ALA A 257 -26.42 16.54 -0.57
C ALA A 257 -25.28 15.56 -0.88
N LEU A 258 -24.04 16.06 -0.84
CA LEU A 258 -22.80 15.30 -0.92
C LEU A 258 -22.65 14.25 0.18
N CYS A 259 -22.99 14.61 1.42
CA CYS A 259 -22.94 13.68 2.54
C CYS A 259 -23.95 12.54 2.38
N MET A 260 -25.12 12.81 1.81
CA MET A 260 -26.15 11.78 1.58
C MET A 260 -25.71 10.74 0.54
N TYR A 261 -24.98 11.15 -0.50
CA TYR A 261 -24.39 10.26 -1.49
C TYR A 261 -23.40 9.23 -0.89
N PHE A 262 -22.55 9.66 0.04
CA PHE A 262 -21.59 8.75 0.70
C PHE A 262 -22.27 7.75 1.65
N ILE A 263 -23.43 8.10 2.21
CA ILE A 263 -24.20 7.19 3.07
C ILE A 263 -24.83 6.06 2.25
N GLU A 264 -25.42 6.37 1.08
CA GLU A 264 -26.05 5.37 0.21
C GLU A 264 -25.01 4.45 -0.46
N SER A 265 -23.83 4.99 -0.78
CA SER A 265 -22.70 4.23 -1.37
C SER A 265 -21.98 3.31 -0.37
N GLY A 266 -22.36 3.30 0.91
CA GLY A 266 -21.74 2.48 1.96
C GLY A 266 -20.37 2.98 2.45
N ASP A 267 -19.95 4.17 2.04
CA ASP A 267 -18.63 4.74 2.30
C ASP A 267 -18.61 5.61 3.58
N VAL A 268 -18.81 4.95 4.73
CA VAL A 268 -18.90 5.60 6.06
C VAL A 268 -17.60 6.33 6.47
N ARG A 269 -16.46 6.06 5.81
CA ARG A 269 -15.16 6.65 6.15
C ARG A 269 -15.01 8.13 5.75
N VAL A 270 -15.71 8.59 4.70
CA VAL A 270 -15.59 9.98 4.22
C VAL A 270 -16.29 10.96 5.17
N MET A 271 -17.33 10.51 5.89
CA MET A 271 -18.11 11.33 6.82
C MET A 271 -17.24 11.98 7.92
N ARG A 272 -16.21 11.28 8.43
CA ARG A 272 -15.33 11.81 9.48
C ARG A 272 -14.47 12.99 9.01
N THR A 273 -14.11 13.04 7.73
CA THR A 273 -13.22 14.08 7.20
C THR A 273 -13.98 15.37 6.92
N VAL A 274 -15.21 15.29 6.41
CA VAL A 274 -16.05 16.48 6.16
C VAL A 274 -16.46 17.16 7.47
N SER A 275 -16.76 16.38 8.52
CA SER A 275 -17.05 16.93 9.86
C SER A 275 -15.82 17.54 10.55
N SER A 276 -14.61 17.01 10.30
CA SER A 276 -13.37 17.53 10.90
C SER A 276 -12.98 18.90 10.34
N THR A 277 -13.20 19.15 9.04
CA THR A 277 -12.89 20.44 8.40
C THR A 277 -13.78 21.58 8.92
N ARG A 278 -15.00 21.30 9.42
CA ARG A 278 -15.85 22.31 10.09
C ARG A 278 -15.31 22.72 11.47
N TYR A 279 -14.58 21.85 12.18
CA TYR A 279 -14.08 22.17 13.53
C TYR A 279 -12.83 23.08 13.54
N VAL A 280 -12.12 23.21 12.42
CA VAL A 280 -10.88 24.01 12.36
C VAL A 280 -11.14 25.45 11.92
N LYS A 281 -12.31 25.76 11.34
CA LYS A 281 -12.62 27.11 10.81
C LYS A 281 -13.44 27.99 11.77
N THR A 282 -13.63 27.57 13.01
CA THR A 282 -14.23 28.39 14.08
C THR A 282 -13.32 28.41 15.30
N ARG A 283 -12.22 29.17 15.20
CA ARG A 283 -11.58 29.88 16.32
C ARG A 283 -10.70 31.00 15.78
#